data_AF-A0A3L6JIP7-F1
#
_entry.id   AF-A0A3L6JIP7-F1
#
_cell.length_a   1.000
_cell.length_b   1.000
_cell.length_c   1.000
_cell.angle_alpha   90.00
_cell.angle_beta   90.00
_cell.angle_gamma   90.00
#
_symmetry.space_group_name_H-M   'P 1'
#
loop_
_entity.id
_entity.type
_entity.pdbx_description
1 polymer ?
#
loop_
_entity_poly.entity_id
_entity_poly.type
_entity_poly.pdbx_seq_one_letter_code
_entity_poly.pdbx_strand_id
1 'polypeptide(L)'
;MRKTKTRSQTMKLFYRVRPGEYRSCMEQIRDKFTMHEEIDEASTILMLEDESQIEKVIGTFDPNSDEMAHVRVILIDDSLREFFDSVLGVPYLVKQSRRMDY
;
A
#
# COMPACT_ATOMS: atom_id res chain seq x y z
N MET A 1 11.82 -20.52 20.35
CA MET A 1 12.28 -19.14 20.08
C MET A 1 11.06 -18.29 19.75
N ARG A 2 10.65 -17.39 20.65
CA ARG A 2 9.55 -16.47 20.40
C ARG A 2 10.15 -15.24 19.71
N LYS A 3 9.91 -15.06 18.40
CA LYS A 3 10.19 -13.79 17.74
C LYS A 3 9.29 -12.75 18.41
N THR A 4 9.86 -11.97 19.32
CA THR A 4 9.24 -10.78 19.86
C THR A 4 8.93 -9.89 18.67
N LYS A 5 7.65 -9.79 18.30
CA LYS A 5 7.17 -8.88 17.28
C LYS A 5 7.37 -7.47 17.85
N THR A 6 8.56 -6.92 17.63
CA THR A 6 8.88 -5.52 17.92
C THR A 6 7.75 -4.72 17.30
N ARG A 7 7.08 -3.85 18.07
CA ARG A 7 6.12 -2.89 17.54
C ARG A 7 6.90 -1.92 16.66
N SER A 8 7.21 -2.33 15.43
CA SER A 8 7.64 -1.41 14.38
C SER A 8 6.47 -0.46 14.17
N GLN A 9 6.71 0.83 14.37
CA GLN A 9 5.71 1.86 14.16
C GLN A 9 5.45 1.92 12.65
N THR A 10 4.46 1.17 12.17
CA THR A 10 4.13 1.12 10.74
C THR A 10 3.23 2.28 10.34
N MET A 11 3.64 3.02 9.33
CA MET A 11 2.85 4.09 8.75
C MET A 11 1.93 3.53 7.67
N LYS A 12 0.65 3.90 7.72
CA LYS A 12 -0.35 3.49 6.74
C LYS A 12 -0.72 4.69 5.89
N LEU A 13 -0.40 4.61 4.61
CA LEU A 13 -0.72 5.62 3.61
C LEU A 13 -1.82 5.08 2.69
N PHE A 14 -2.72 5.95 2.28
CA PHE A 14 -3.85 5.61 1.43
C PHE A 14 -3.88 6.56 0.25
N TYR A 15 -3.87 6.05 -0.97
CA TYR A 15 -3.82 6.81 -2.21
C TYR A 15 -4.99 6.48 -3.10
N ARG A 16 -5.36 7.45 -3.95
CA ARG A 16 -6.32 7.27 -5.02
C ARG A 16 -5.60 7.47 -6.34
N VAL A 17 -5.68 6.49 -7.21
CA VAL A 17 -5.02 6.50 -8.52
C VAL A 17 -6.08 6.36 -9.59
N ARG A 18 -5.89 7.01 -10.73
CA ARG A 18 -6.81 6.84 -11.86
C ARG A 18 -6.68 5.41 -12.40
N PRO A 19 -7.78 4.78 -12.86
CA PRO A 19 -7.74 3.44 -13.44
C PRO A 19 -6.69 3.26 -14.54
N GLY A 20 -6.51 4.26 -15.40
CA GLY A 20 -5.52 4.24 -16.49
C GLY A 20 -4.06 4.31 -16.02
N GLU A 21 -3.81 4.78 -14.80
CA GLU A 21 -2.47 4.93 -14.22
C GLU A 21 -2.16 3.83 -13.19
N TYR A 22 -3.19 3.21 -12.60
CA TYR A 22 -3.08 2.21 -11.55
C TYR A 22 -2.06 1.12 -11.86
N ARG A 23 -2.19 0.47 -13.02
CA ARG A 23 -1.30 -0.62 -13.42
C ARG A 23 0.15 -0.14 -13.53
N SER A 24 0.36 1.01 -14.16
CA SER A 24 1.69 1.60 -14.32
C SER A 24 2.33 1.97 -12.98
N CYS A 25 1.55 2.51 -12.03
CA CYS A 25 2.03 2.81 -10.69
C CYS A 25 2.43 1.54 -9.93
N MET A 26 1.61 0.49 -9.98
CA MET A 26 1.88 -0.78 -9.30
C MET A 26 3.13 -1.48 -9.88
N GLU A 27 3.29 -1.47 -11.21
CA GLU A 27 4.48 -2.01 -11.87
C GLU A 27 5.75 -1.25 -11.47
N GLN A 28 5.71 0.09 -11.41
CA GLN A 28 6.85 0.89 -10.93
C GLN A 28 7.26 0.55 -9.51
N ILE A 29 6.30 0.37 -8.60
CA ILE A 29 6.57 -0.02 -7.21
C ILE A 29 7.18 -1.42 -7.17
N ARG A 30 6.58 -2.37 -7.90
CA ARG A 30 7.05 -3.75 -7.98
C ARG A 30 8.49 -3.82 -8.48
N ASP A 31 8.78 -3.16 -9.60
CA ASP A 31 10.11 -3.20 -10.23
C ASP A 31 11.16 -2.47 -9.39
N LYS A 32 10.79 -1.36 -8.72
CA LYS A 32 11.72 -0.60 -7.87
C LYS A 32 12.23 -1.43 -6.69
N PHE A 33 11.35 -2.22 -6.09
CA PHE A 33 11.62 -2.95 -4.85
C PHE A 33 11.75 -4.47 -5.07
N THR A 34 11.64 -4.93 -6.31
CA THR A 34 11.62 -6.36 -6.68
C THR A 34 10.59 -7.14 -5.84
N MET A 35 9.39 -6.58 -5.68
CA MET A 35 8.35 -7.17 -4.84
C MET A 35 7.71 -8.40 -5.48
N HIS A 36 7.32 -9.33 -4.63
CA HIS A 36 6.43 -10.42 -5.02
C HIS A 36 5.01 -9.89 -5.22
N GLU A 37 4.41 -10.21 -6.36
CA GLU A 37 3.06 -9.78 -6.73
C GLU A 37 2.10 -10.97 -6.63
N GLU A 38 1.03 -10.79 -5.84
CA GLU A 38 -0.12 -11.68 -5.81
C GLU A 38 -1.34 -10.93 -6.34
N ILE A 39 -2.04 -11.51 -7.31
CA ILE A 39 -3.26 -10.94 -7.89
C ILE A 39 -4.43 -11.82 -7.49
N ASP A 40 -5.44 -11.19 -6.90
CA ASP A 40 -6.75 -11.75 -6.59
C ASP A 40 -7.83 -11.00 -7.39
N GLU A 41 -9.07 -11.51 -7.45
CA GLU A 41 -10.12 -11.11 -8.40
C GLU A 41 -10.27 -9.58 -8.62
N ALA A 42 -10.12 -8.76 -7.58
CA ALA A 42 -10.13 -7.29 -7.67
C ALA A 42 -8.96 -6.61 -6.92
N SER A 43 -7.94 -7.37 -6.52
CA SER A 43 -6.88 -6.89 -5.64
C SER A 43 -5.49 -7.28 -6.14
N THR A 44 -4.52 -6.37 -6.00
CA THR A 44 -3.10 -6.64 -6.24
C THR A 44 -2.35 -6.42 -4.94
N ILE A 45 -1.63 -7.42 -4.47
CA ILE A 45 -0.84 -7.38 -3.24
C ILE A 45 0.62 -7.48 -3.63
N LEU A 46 1.41 -6.47 -3.27
CA LEU A 46 2.87 -6.48 -3.41
C LEU A 46 3.51 -6.65 -2.03
N MET A 47 4.39 -7.63 -1.92
CA MET A 47 5.10 -7.98 -0.69
C MET A 47 6.59 -8.01 -0.93
N LEU A 48 7.36 -7.50 0.03
CA LEU A 48 8.82 -7.58 0.00
C LEU A 48 9.26 -8.83 0.76
N GLU A 49 10.26 -9.56 0.26
CA GLU A 49 10.80 -10.72 0.99
C GLU A 49 11.41 -10.31 2.33
N ASP A 50 12.03 -9.12 2.36
CA ASP A 50 12.58 -8.50 3.55
C ASP A 50 11.66 -7.36 4.02
N GLU A 51 10.81 -7.64 5.00
CA GLU A 51 9.88 -6.68 5.60
C GLU A 51 10.60 -5.64 6.49
N SER A 52 11.82 -5.20 6.17
CA SER A 52 12.53 -4.18 6.97
C SER A 52 12.10 -2.76 6.62
N GLN A 53 11.68 -2.54 5.37
CA GLN A 53 11.36 -1.21 4.84
C GLN A 53 9.88 -1.03 4.50
N ILE A 54 9.27 -2.04 3.88
CA ILE A 54 7.88 -2.04 3.46
C ILE A 54 7.25 -3.34 3.97
N GLU A 55 6.15 -3.23 4.70
CA GLU A 55 5.40 -4.40 5.15
C GLU A 55 4.59 -4.97 3.97
N LYS A 56 3.83 -4.12 3.27
CA LYS A 56 3.04 -4.50 2.09
C LYS A 56 2.43 -3.31 1.36
N VAL A 57 2.11 -3.52 0.09
CA VAL A 57 1.28 -2.62 -0.73
C VAL A 57 0.07 -3.40 -1.23
N ILE A 58 -1.12 -2.81 -1.10
CA ILE A 58 -2.37 -3.42 -1.56
C ILE A 58 -3.06 -2.41 -2.48
N GLY A 59 -3.17 -2.74 -3.75
CA GLY A 59 -4.02 -2.07 -4.70
C GLY A 59 -5.36 -2.78 -4.82
N THR A 60 -6.45 -2.03 -4.91
CA THR A 60 -7.80 -2.54 -5.13
C THR A 60 -8.45 -1.68 -6.19
N PHE A 61 -8.99 -2.33 -7.22
CA PHE A 61 -9.68 -1.65 -8.30
C PHE A 61 -10.68 -2.59 -8.96
N ASP A 62 -11.97 -2.27 -8.86
CA ASP A 62 -13.03 -2.92 -9.63
C ASP A 62 -13.46 -2.03 -10.81
N PRO A 63 -13.19 -2.39 -12.07
CA PRO A 63 -13.59 -1.59 -13.23
C PRO A 63 -15.11 -1.47 -13.43
N ASN A 64 -15.91 -2.32 -12.77
CA ASN A 64 -17.36 -2.32 -12.89
C ASN A 64 -18.05 -1.41 -11.85
N SER A 65 -17.36 -1.11 -10.75
CA SER A 65 -17.95 -0.48 -9.57
C SER A 65 -17.18 0.76 -9.12
N ASP A 66 -15.87 0.81 -9.32
CA ASP A 66 -15.01 1.87 -8.83
C ASP A 66 -14.66 2.89 -9.92
N GLU A 67 -14.86 4.17 -9.61
CA GLU A 67 -14.39 5.28 -10.44
C GLU A 67 -12.87 5.50 -10.32
N MET A 68 -12.27 5.04 -9.22
CA MET A 68 -10.86 5.25 -8.86
C MET A 68 -10.26 3.99 -8.27
N ALA A 69 -8.99 3.72 -8.56
CA ALA A 69 -8.24 2.67 -7.89
C ALA A 69 -7.77 3.16 -6.51
N HIS A 70 -7.84 2.27 -5.53
CA HIS A 70 -7.41 2.53 -4.17
C HIS A 70 -6.11 1.80 -3.88
N VAL A 71 -5.09 2.51 -3.41
CA VAL A 71 -3.79 1.90 -3.05
C VAL A 71 -3.49 2.18 -1.59
N ARG A 72 -3.26 1.12 -0.84
CA ARG A 72 -2.86 1.15 0.56
C ARG A 72 -1.41 0.71 0.69
N VAL A 73 -0.57 1.58 1.20
CA VAL A 73 0.85 1.31 1.44
C VAL A 73 1.08 1.22 2.94
N ILE A 74 1.77 0.18 3.39
CA ILE A 74 2.18 0.01 4.78
C ILE A 74 3.70 0.06 4.84
N LEU A 75 4.21 1.20 5.29
CA LEU A 75 5.64 1.48 5.41
C LEU A 75 6.13 1.20 6.82
N ILE A 76 7.35 0.68 6.89
CA ILE A 76 8.14 0.61 8.12
C ILE A 76 9.16 1.75 8.12
N ASP A 77 9.71 2.05 6.94
CA ASP A 77 10.61 3.19 6.72
C ASP A 77 9.85 4.38 6.14
N ASP A 78 9.73 5.46 6.93
CA ASP A 78 9.06 6.71 6.53
C ASP A 78 9.80 7.45 5.41
N SER A 79 11.11 7.23 5.23
CA SER A 79 11.87 7.88 4.16
C SER A 79 11.39 7.49 2.76
N LEU A 80 10.72 6.33 2.63
CA LEU A 80 10.15 5.88 1.37
C LEU A 80 8.85 6.60 1.00
N ARG A 81 8.26 7.36 1.93
CA ARG A 81 7.01 8.08 1.69
C ARG A 81 7.07 8.99 0.48
N GLU A 82 8.16 9.74 0.32
CA GLU A 82 8.31 10.69 -0.80
C GLU A 82 8.29 9.98 -2.15
N PHE A 83 8.83 8.75 -2.22
CA PHE A 83 8.74 7.92 -3.42
C PHE A 83 7.29 7.54 -3.73
N PHE A 84 6.54 7.06 -2.73
CA PHE A 84 5.14 6.70 -2.93
C PHE A 84 4.27 7.92 -3.26
N ASP A 85 4.53 9.06 -2.63
CA ASP A 85 3.83 10.32 -2.93
C ASP A 85 4.11 10.78 -4.37
N SER A 86 5.32 10.53 -4.89
CA SER A 86 5.67 10.83 -6.29
C SER A 86 5.02 9.88 -7.29
N VAL A 87 4.82 8.60 -6.94
CA VAL A 87 4.27 7.57 -7.85
C VAL A 87 2.75 7.54 -7.81
N LEU A 88 2.16 7.67 -6.63
CA LEU A 88 0.72 7.50 -6.37
C LEU A 88 -0.01 8.83 -6.13
N GLY A 89 0.72 9.95 -6.04
CA GLY A 89 0.18 11.27 -5.76
C GLY A 89 0.00 11.54 -4.27
N VAL A 90 -1.00 12.34 -3.91
CA VAL A 90 -1.16 12.78 -2.51
C VAL A 90 -1.95 11.75 -1.70
N PRO A 91 -1.44 11.28 -0.54
CA PRO A 91 -2.18 10.38 0.31
C PRO A 91 -3.36 11.09 0.99
N TYR A 92 -4.49 10.40 1.13
CA TYR A 92 -5.65 10.91 1.85
C TYR A 92 -5.70 10.35 3.28
N LEU A 93 -6.14 11.21 4.20
CA LEU A 93 -6.31 10.83 5.60
C LEU A 93 -7.59 10.01 5.77
N VAL A 94 -7.43 8.74 6.12
CA VAL A 94 -8.54 7.92 6.61
C VAL A 94 -8.71 8.23 8.09
N LYS A 95 -9.84 8.85 8.46
CA LYS A 95 -10.21 9.03 9.87
C LYS A 95 -10.40 7.62 10.45
N GLN A 96 -9.42 7.14 11.23
CA GLN A 96 -9.61 5.94 12.03
C GLN A 96 -10.70 6.28 13.05
N SER A 97 -11.95 5.93 12.74
CA SER A 97 -13.03 5.98 13.71
C SER A 97 -12.68 4.94 14.77
N ARG A 98 -12.05 5.39 15.86
CA ARG A 98 -11.96 4.60 17.08
C ARG A 98 -13.40 4.36 17.50
N ARG A 99 -13.91 3.18 17.17
CA ARG A 99 -15.10 2.63 17.80
C ARG A 99 -14.74 2.53 19.28
N MET A 100 -15.17 3.51 20.06
CA MET A 100 -15.22 3.40 21.50
C MET A 100 -16.32 2.40 21.77
N ASP A 101 -15.93 1.15 21.99
CA ASP A 101 -16.78 0.18 22.66
C ASP A 101 -17.02 0.73 24.08
N TYR A 102 -18.27 1.12 24.32
CA TYR A 102 -18.81 1.57 25.60
C TYR A 102 -19.36 0.38 26.39
#